data_AF-A0A6N4T722-F1
#
_entry.id   AF-A0A6N4T722-F1
#
_cell.length_a   1.000
_cell.length_b   1.000
_cell.length_c   1.000
_cell.angle_alpha   90.00
_cell.angle_beta   90.00
_cell.angle_gamma   90.00
#
_symmetry.space_group_name_H-M   'P 1'
#
loop_
_entity.id
_entity.type
_entity.pdbx_description
1 polymer ?
#
loop_
_entity_poly.entity_id
_entity_poly.type
_entity_poly.pdbx_seq_one_letter_code
_entity_poly.pdbx_strand_id
1 'polypeptide(L)'
;MRQRPDDLLPLAVWCLKHALAAMGARPHANLHAEIATCGSLLQTYDWPGNVRELRNLMERLALFLAAEPLQAPTPAFVAKILPELHKQQPGAEVSGSPASTGDLAAPESLELVMEKFKHNREAAADYLGISRTTLWRRLKQKT
;
A
#
# COMPACT_ATOMS: atom_id res chain seq x y z
N MET A 1 8.96 -15.63 -8.68
CA MET A 1 8.21 -16.17 -7.52
C MET A 1 7.65 -17.55 -7.80
N ARG A 2 7.08 -17.80 -8.99
CA ARG A 2 6.50 -19.12 -9.36
C ARG A 2 7.44 -20.34 -9.29
N GLN A 3 8.76 -20.16 -9.21
CA GLN A 3 9.75 -21.25 -9.07
C GLN A 3 10.50 -21.29 -7.72
N ARG A 4 10.26 -20.33 -6.82
CA ARG A 4 10.88 -20.27 -5.48
C ARG A 4 9.87 -19.68 -4.47
N PRO A 5 8.81 -20.43 -4.12
CA PRO A 5 7.77 -19.96 -3.19
C PRO A 5 8.32 -19.70 -1.78
N ASP A 6 9.41 -20.38 -1.40
CA ASP A 6 10.10 -20.22 -0.11
C ASP A 6 10.65 -18.79 0.09
N ASP A 7 11.04 -18.12 -1.00
CA ASP A 7 11.58 -16.75 -0.96
C ASP A 7 10.48 -15.67 -0.88
N LEU A 8 9.20 -16.03 -1.06
CA LEU A 8 8.09 -15.07 -1.11
C LEU A 8 7.90 -14.34 0.22
N LEU A 9 7.84 -15.10 1.31
CA LEU A 9 7.59 -14.55 2.64
C LEU A 9 8.75 -13.67 3.13
N PRO A 10 10.03 -14.10 3.05
CA PRO A 10 11.17 -13.24 3.39
C PRO A 10 11.20 -11.95 2.57
N LEU A 11 10.89 -12.04 1.26
CA LEU A 11 10.89 -10.88 0.38
C LEU A 11 9.74 -9.92 0.67
N ALA A 12 8.55 -10.43 1.00
CA ALA A 12 7.40 -9.63 1.40
C ALA A 12 7.72 -8.81 2.66
N VAL A 13 8.28 -9.48 3.68
CA VAL A 13 8.71 -8.82 4.92
C VAL A 13 9.79 -7.76 4.64
N TRP A 14 10.77 -8.07 3.80
CA TRP A 14 11.84 -7.12 3.44
C TRP A 14 11.30 -5.90 2.70
N CYS A 15 10.47 -6.09 1.67
CA CYS A 15 9.83 -5.02 0.93
C CYS A 15 8.99 -4.12 1.84
N LEU A 16 8.21 -4.72 2.74
CA LEU A 16 7.35 -3.99 3.66
C LEU A 16 8.17 -3.17 4.68
N LYS A 17 9.22 -3.75 5.26
CA LYS A 17 10.15 -3.02 6.14
C LYS A 17 10.79 -1.83 5.44
N HIS A 18 11.27 -2.02 4.21
CA HIS A 18 11.86 -0.95 3.42
C HIS A 18 10.86 0.15 3.09
N ALA A 19 9.61 -0.21 2.75
CA ALA A 19 8.56 0.76 2.48
C ALA A 19 8.20 1.57 3.75
N LEU A 20 8.03 0.90 4.90
CA LEU A 20 7.78 1.55 6.18
C LEU A 20 8.91 2.51 6.57
N ALA A 21 10.17 2.07 6.45
CA ALA A 21 11.34 2.90 6.72
C ALA A 21 11.40 4.14 5.81
N ALA A 22 11.10 3.98 4.52
CA ALA A 22 11.04 5.09 3.57
C ALA A 22 9.93 6.12 3.86
N MET A 23 8.97 5.77 4.73
CA MET A 23 7.90 6.66 5.21
C MET A 23 8.14 7.16 6.65
N GLY A 24 9.28 6.82 7.26
CA GLY A 24 9.57 7.15 8.65
C GLY A 24 8.71 6.38 9.67
N ALA A 25 7.97 5.36 9.23
CA ALA A 25 7.16 4.50 10.09
C ALA A 25 8.01 3.37 10.66
N ARG A 26 7.84 3.07 11.96
CA ARG A 26 8.50 1.93 12.57
C ARG A 26 7.67 0.66 12.35
N PRO A 27 8.28 -0.43 11.87
CA PRO A 27 7.59 -1.71 11.79
C PRO A 27 7.25 -2.22 13.19
N HIS A 28 6.15 -2.98 13.29
CA HIS A 28 5.81 -3.69 14.50
C HIS A 28 6.91 -4.70 14.87
N ALA A 29 7.12 -4.93 16.17
CA ALA A 29 8.08 -5.93 16.65
C ALA A 29 7.78 -7.33 16.08
N ASN A 30 6.49 -7.64 15.89
CA ASN A 30 6.01 -8.93 15.40
C ASN A 30 5.71 -8.96 13.89
N LEU A 31 6.17 -7.96 13.11
CA LEU A 31 5.83 -7.84 11.69
C LEU A 31 6.06 -9.12 10.89
N HIS A 32 7.12 -9.86 11.20
CA HIS A 32 7.40 -11.12 10.52
C HIS A 32 6.30 -12.16 10.76
N ALA A 33 5.84 -12.31 12.01
CA ALA A 33 4.76 -13.22 12.35
C ALA A 33 3.42 -12.76 11.76
N GLU A 34 3.14 -11.46 11.79
CA GLU A 34 1.92 -10.89 11.19
C GLU A 34 1.85 -11.18 9.69
N ILE A 35 2.94 -10.95 8.96
CA ILE A 35 3.01 -11.25 7.53
C ILE A 35 3.01 -12.76 7.25
N ALA A 36 3.59 -13.58 8.15
CA ALA A 36 3.49 -15.03 8.05
C ALA A 36 2.04 -15.53 8.09
N THR A 37 1.16 -14.90 8.89
CA THR A 37 -0.28 -15.23 8.88
C THR A 37 -0.94 -14.98 7.52
N CYS A 38 -0.40 -14.03 6.73
CA CYS A 38 -0.85 -13.73 5.38
C CYS A 38 -0.19 -14.60 4.30
N GLY A 39 0.69 -15.53 4.68
CA GLY A 39 1.48 -16.34 3.75
C GLY A 39 0.62 -17.13 2.76
N SER A 40 -0.49 -17.72 3.21
CA SER A 40 -1.41 -18.46 2.33
C SER A 40 -2.07 -17.54 1.29
N LEU A 41 -2.44 -16.32 1.69
CA LEU A 41 -3.04 -15.31 0.80
C LEU A 41 -2.03 -14.78 -0.23
N LEU A 42 -0.76 -14.64 0.16
CA LEU A 42 0.30 -14.22 -0.75
C LEU A 42 0.64 -15.34 -1.75
N GLN A 43 0.55 -16.60 -1.34
CA GLN A 43 0.82 -17.77 -2.19
C GLN A 43 -0.29 -18.05 -3.21
N THR A 44 -1.53 -17.65 -2.96
CA THR A 44 -2.64 -17.83 -3.91
C THR A 44 -2.52 -16.95 -5.16
N TYR A 45 -1.61 -15.97 -5.16
CA TYR A 45 -1.42 -15.06 -6.28
C TYR A 45 -0.24 -15.46 -7.18
N ASP A 46 -0.39 -15.27 -8.49
CA ASP A 46 0.53 -15.79 -9.51
C ASP A 46 1.78 -14.92 -9.76
N TRP A 47 1.84 -13.73 -9.15
CA TRP A 47 2.95 -12.78 -9.22
C TRP A 47 3.53 -12.55 -10.64
N PRO A 48 2.73 -12.10 -11.62
CA PRO A 48 3.17 -11.94 -13.01
C PRO A 48 4.37 -10.98 -13.15
N GLY A 49 4.49 -9.97 -12.28
CA GLY A 49 5.62 -9.03 -12.19
C GLY A 49 6.71 -9.40 -11.17
N ASN A 50 6.69 -10.62 -10.61
CA ASN A 50 7.62 -11.11 -9.59
C ASN A 50 7.82 -10.11 -8.43
N VAL A 51 9.04 -9.56 -8.32
CA VAL A 51 9.49 -8.70 -7.21
C VAL A 51 8.92 -7.29 -7.33
N ARG A 52 8.73 -6.77 -8.55
CA ARG A 52 8.19 -5.41 -8.74
C ARG A 52 6.76 -5.31 -8.23
N GLU A 53 5.97 -6.34 -8.50
CA GLU A 53 4.58 -6.39 -8.08
C GLU A 53 4.46 -6.60 -6.57
N LEU A 54 5.24 -7.53 -6.01
CA LEU A 54 5.34 -7.70 -4.56
C LEU A 54 5.72 -6.40 -3.86
N ARG A 55 6.71 -5.67 -4.38
CA ARG A 55 7.09 -4.35 -3.89
C ARG A 55 5.91 -3.39 -3.92
N ASN A 56 5.21 -3.26 -5.05
CA ASN A 56 4.07 -2.34 -5.18
C ASN A 56 2.96 -2.66 -4.16
N LEU A 57 2.65 -3.95 -3.96
CA LEU A 57 1.65 -4.38 -2.98
C LEU A 57 2.08 -4.09 -1.55
N MET A 58 3.34 -4.38 -1.21
CA MET A 58 3.90 -4.10 0.12
C MET A 58 4.04 -2.60 0.39
N GLU A 59 4.34 -1.78 -0.63
CA GLU A 59 4.35 -0.31 -0.51
C GLU A 59 2.95 0.23 -0.22
N ARG A 60 1.92 -0.30 -0.88
CA ARG A 60 0.52 -0.01 -0.55
C ARG A 60 0.19 -0.43 0.87
N LEU A 61 0.53 -1.65 1.29
CA LEU A 61 0.27 -2.13 2.64
C LEU A 61 0.98 -1.27 3.70
N ALA A 62 2.25 -0.92 3.48
CA ALA A 62 3.02 -0.05 4.37
C ALA A 62 2.35 1.32 4.53
N LEU A 63 1.69 1.84 3.49
CA LEU A 63 1.02 3.14 3.56
C LEU A 63 -0.15 3.13 4.56
N PHE A 64 -0.90 2.03 4.62
CA PHE A 64 -1.95 1.89 5.63
C PHE A 64 -1.37 1.70 7.02
N LEU A 65 -0.34 0.86 7.17
CA LEU A 65 0.34 0.64 8.45
C LEU A 65 1.03 1.92 8.98
N ALA A 66 1.54 2.78 8.10
CA ALA A 66 2.12 4.07 8.47
C ALA A 66 1.06 5.11 8.87
N ALA A 67 -0.19 4.95 8.42
CA ALA A 67 -1.31 5.77 8.87
C ALA A 67 -1.86 5.29 10.21
N GLU A 68 -1.90 3.97 10.41
CA GLU A 68 -2.43 3.32 11.61
C GLU A 68 -1.38 2.38 12.22
N PRO A 69 -0.39 2.91 12.95
CA PRO A 69 0.75 2.14 13.48
C PRO A 69 0.39 1.18 14.61
N LEU A 70 -0.89 1.04 14.94
CA LEU A 70 -1.42 0.02 15.87
C LEU A 70 -2.15 -1.11 15.13
N GLN A 71 -2.42 -0.94 13.83
CA GLN A 71 -3.17 -1.91 13.03
C GLN A 71 -2.24 -3.02 12.56
N ALA A 72 -2.50 -4.26 12.98
CA ALA A 72 -1.76 -5.41 12.50
C ALA A 72 -2.20 -5.80 11.06
N PRO A 73 -1.27 -6.19 10.17
CA PRO A 73 -1.60 -6.72 8.85
C PRO A 73 -2.13 -8.16 8.97
N THR A 74 -3.39 -8.30 9.32
CA THR A 74 -4.10 -9.59 9.36
C THR A 74 -4.53 -10.03 7.95
N PRO A 75 -4.82 -11.32 7.71
CA PRO A 75 -5.24 -11.79 6.38
C PRO A 75 -6.48 -11.08 5.85
N ALA A 76 -7.47 -10.83 6.73
CA ALA A 76 -8.68 -10.10 6.37
C ALA A 76 -8.38 -8.63 6.01
N PHE A 77 -7.47 -7.99 6.74
CA PHE A 77 -7.03 -6.64 6.44
C PHE A 77 -6.28 -6.58 5.11
N VAL A 78 -5.31 -7.46 4.90
CA VAL A 78 -4.53 -7.53 3.66
C VAL A 78 -5.44 -7.81 2.46
N ALA A 79 -6.41 -8.72 2.59
CA ALA A 79 -7.40 -8.99 1.54
C ALA A 79 -8.28 -7.76 1.22
N LYS A 80 -8.65 -6.96 2.22
CA LYS A 80 -9.41 -5.72 2.04
C LYS A 80 -8.59 -4.65 1.31
N ILE A 81 -7.29 -4.54 1.62
CA ILE A 81 -6.40 -3.53 1.05
C ILE A 81 -5.87 -3.92 -0.34
N LEU A 82 -5.68 -5.23 -0.56
CA LEU A 82 -5.12 -5.83 -1.77
C LEU A 82 -6.13 -6.84 -2.35
N PRO A 83 -7.27 -6.38 -2.90
CA PRO A 83 -8.27 -7.28 -3.47
C PRO A 83 -7.75 -8.08 -4.66
N GLU A 84 -6.67 -7.63 -5.31
CA GLU A 84 -5.94 -8.39 -6.34
C GLU A 84 -5.46 -9.77 -5.85
N LEU A 85 -5.15 -9.93 -4.56
CA LEU A 85 -4.75 -11.23 -4.00
C LEU A 85 -5.91 -12.25 -3.94
N HIS A 86 -7.16 -11.80 -4.02
CA HIS A 86 -8.36 -12.65 -3.98
C HIS A 86 -8.96 -12.92 -5.37
N LYS A 87 -8.79 -12.01 -6.34
CA LYS A 87 -9.32 -12.21 -7.69
C LYS A 87 -8.28 -12.90 -8.56
N GLN A 88 -8.44 -14.20 -8.73
CA GLN A 88 -7.80 -14.90 -9.85
C GLN A 88 -8.37 -14.35 -11.16
N GLN A 89 -7.69 -13.37 -11.78
CA GLN A 89 -7.93 -13.04 -13.18
C GLN A 89 -6.70 -13.40 -14.01
N PRO A 90 -6.84 -14.35 -14.97
CA PRO A 90 -5.81 -14.59 -15.96
C PRO A 90 -5.82 -13.44 -16.96
N GLY A 91 -4.73 -12.66 -16.97
CA GLY A 91 -4.34 -11.79 -18.07
C GLY A 91 -5.29 -10.65 -18.40
N ALA A 92 -5.11 -9.50 -17.78
CA ALA A 92 -5.33 -8.21 -18.44
C ALA A 92 -4.67 -7.08 -17.63
N GLU A 93 -3.73 -6.39 -18.28
CA GLU A 93 -3.45 -4.95 -18.12
C GLU A 93 -2.81 -4.49 -16.81
N VAL A 94 -1.52 -4.18 -16.92
CA VAL A 94 -0.88 -3.02 -16.30
C VAL A 94 -1.76 -1.78 -16.41
N SER A 95 -2.69 -1.61 -15.48
CA SER A 95 -3.36 -0.35 -15.16
C SER A 95 -3.32 -0.13 -13.66
N GLY A 96 -2.09 -0.05 -13.14
CA GLY A 96 -1.79 0.53 -11.82
C GLY A 96 -1.73 2.05 -11.87
N SER A 97 -2.62 2.68 -12.64
CA SER A 97 -3.03 4.07 -12.44
C SER A 97 -4.50 4.03 -12.08
N PRO A 98 -4.93 4.37 -10.84
CA PRO A 98 -6.27 4.90 -10.70
C PRO A 98 -6.25 6.24 -11.45
N ALA A 99 -6.91 6.23 -12.61
CA ALA A 99 -7.43 7.37 -13.36
C ALA A 99 -6.74 8.73 -13.13
N SER A 100 -5.99 9.18 -14.14
CA SER A 100 -5.92 10.61 -14.43
C SER A 100 -7.30 11.09 -14.90
N THR A 101 -8.17 11.49 -13.97
CA THR A 101 -9.30 12.39 -14.21
C THR A 101 -9.64 13.07 -12.88
N GLY A 102 -9.56 14.38 -12.68
CA GLY A 102 -9.40 15.46 -13.64
C GLY A 102 -8.50 16.58 -13.12
N ASP A 103 -7.98 17.30 -14.11
CA ASP A 103 -7.92 18.74 -14.07
C ASP A 103 -9.30 19.32 -13.66
N LEU A 104 -9.33 20.55 -13.16
CA LEU A 104 -10.47 21.31 -12.60
C LEU A 104 -10.65 21.25 -11.07
N ALA A 105 -9.76 21.94 -10.34
CA ALA A 105 -10.11 23.13 -9.53
C ALA A 105 -8.89 23.54 -8.68
N ALA A 106 -8.60 24.84 -8.70
CA ALA A 106 -7.45 25.48 -8.08
C ALA A 106 -7.45 25.43 -6.53
N PRO A 107 -6.50 26.08 -5.83
CA PRO A 107 -5.24 25.54 -5.37
C PRO A 107 -5.18 25.62 -3.84
N GLU A 108 -5.97 24.82 -3.12
CA GLU A 108 -5.68 24.67 -1.68
C GLU A 108 -4.38 23.86 -1.56
N SER A 109 -3.33 24.49 -1.03
CA SER A 109 -2.09 23.79 -0.69
C SER A 109 -2.44 22.58 0.16
N LEU A 110 -1.86 21.43 -0.19
CA LEU A 110 -1.99 20.16 0.52
C LEU A 110 -1.83 20.31 2.05
N GLU A 111 -1.01 21.27 2.46
CA GLU A 111 -0.77 21.70 3.84
C GLU A 111 -2.03 22.29 4.50
N LEU A 112 -2.72 23.22 3.84
CA LEU A 112 -3.98 23.80 4.31
C LEU A 112 -5.06 22.73 4.48
N VAL A 113 -5.15 21.79 3.53
CA VAL A 113 -6.09 20.67 3.63
C VAL A 113 -5.72 19.79 4.82
N MET A 114 -4.44 19.48 5.01
CA MET A 114 -3.99 18.72 6.18
C MET A 114 -4.27 19.45 7.49
N GLU A 115 -4.03 20.75 7.59
CA GLU A 115 -4.33 21.54 8.79
C GLU A 115 -5.84 21.58 9.09
N LYS A 116 -6.66 21.80 8.05
CA LYS A 116 -8.13 21.83 8.13
C LYS A 116 -8.71 20.52 8.65
N PHE A 117 -8.12 19.39 8.24
CA PHE A 117 -8.51 18.06 8.69
C PHE A 117 -7.69 17.56 9.89
N LYS A 118 -6.92 18.40 10.59
CA LYS A 118 -6.07 18.00 11.74
C LYS A 118 -5.16 16.80 11.42
N HIS A 119 -4.54 16.82 10.25
CA HIS A 119 -3.75 15.74 9.67
C HIS A 119 -4.51 14.42 9.45
N ASN A 120 -5.84 14.45 9.43
CA ASN A 120 -6.64 13.29 9.05
C ASN A 120 -6.55 13.06 7.54
N ARG A 121 -5.64 12.16 7.17
CA ARG A 121 -5.31 11.82 5.78
C ARG A 121 -6.46 11.13 5.05
N GLU A 122 -7.35 10.44 5.76
CA GLU A 122 -8.53 9.83 5.15
C GLU A 122 -9.54 10.89 4.73
N ALA A 123 -9.87 11.81 5.64
CA ALA A 123 -10.76 12.93 5.35
C ALA A 123 -10.17 13.88 4.32
N ALA A 124 -8.86 14.11 4.34
CA ALA A 124 -8.16 14.92 3.35
C ALA A 124 -8.16 14.27 1.95
N ALA A 125 -7.96 12.96 1.86
CA ALA A 125 -8.00 12.23 0.59
C ALA A 125 -9.42 12.24 -0.02
N ASP A 126 -10.43 12.01 0.82
CA ASP A 126 -11.85 12.07 0.46
C ASP A 126 -12.25 13.48 -0.02
N TYR A 127 -11.86 14.52 0.75
CA TYR A 127 -12.08 15.92 0.39
C TYR A 127 -11.40 16.32 -0.93
N LEU A 128 -10.20 15.79 -1.18
CA LEU A 128 -9.46 16.05 -2.41
C LEU A 128 -9.91 15.18 -3.58
N GLY A 129 -10.85 14.25 -3.38
CA GLY A 129 -11.31 13.32 -4.41
C GLY A 129 -10.19 12.41 -4.95
N ILE A 130 -9.11 12.21 -4.19
CA ILE A 130 -7.95 11.41 -4.60
C ILE A 130 -7.78 10.21 -3.69
N SER A 131 -7.18 9.13 -4.21
CA SER A 131 -6.82 7.99 -3.37
C SER A 131 -5.79 8.38 -2.30
N ARG A 132 -5.82 7.72 -1.14
CA ARG A 132 -4.82 7.92 -0.05
C ARG A 132 -3.38 7.74 -0.55
N THR A 133 -3.18 6.82 -1.49
CA THR A 133 -1.90 6.60 -2.19
C THR A 133 -1.45 7.80 -3.02
N THR A 134 -2.40 8.49 -3.68
CA THR A 134 -2.14 9.71 -4.46
C THR A 134 -1.84 10.90 -3.56
N LEU A 135 -2.55 11.03 -2.43
CA LEU A 135 -2.29 12.06 -1.41
C LEU A 135 -0.86 11.96 -0.89
N TRP A 136 -0.42 10.76 -0.51
CA TRP A 136 0.93 10.50 -0.02
C TRP A 136 2.02 10.73 -1.07
N ARG A 137 1.79 10.33 -2.32
CA ARG A 137 2.72 10.60 -3.42
C ARG A 137 2.91 12.11 -3.62
N ARG A 138 1.82 12.89 -3.52
CA ARG A 138 1.87 14.36 -3.58
C ARG A 138 2.59 14.97 -2.37
N LEU A 139 2.43 14.40 -1.17
CA LEU A 139 3.18 14.84 0.03
C LEU A 139 4.69 14.64 -0.13
N LYS A 140 5.11 13.48 -0.65
CA LYS A 140 6.53 13.13 -0.78
C LYS A 140 7.27 13.92 -1.87
N GLN A 141 6.60 14.39 -2.91
CA GLN A 141 7.22 15.18 -3.98
C GLN A 141 7.50 16.64 -3.60
N LYS A 142 6.97 17.12 -2.47
CA LYS A 142 7.17 18.49 -1.98
C LYS A 142 8.29 18.61 -0.92
N THR A 143 9.01 17.53 -0.62
CA THR A 143 10.24 17.54 0.21
C THR A 143 11.45 17.31 -0.68
#